data_AF-F8L4E5-F1
#
_entry.id   AF-F8L4E5-F1
#
_cell.length_a   1.000
_cell.length_b   1.000
_cell.length_c   1.000
_cell.angle_alpha   90.00
_cell.angle_beta   90.00
_cell.angle_gamma   90.00
#
_symmetry.space_group_name_H-M   'P 1'
#
loop_
_entity.id
_entity.type
_entity.pdbx_description
1 polymer ?
#
loop_
_entity_poly.entity_id
_entity_poly.type
_entity_poly.pdbx_seq_one_letter_code
_entity_poly.pdbx_strand_id
1 'polypeptide(L)'
;MKFLLLLLLSPLRLFAVTITVINDSEYNLEARIYDPKGEVVTTFNIPPNGHYYSWADSFQEASDWTEGPFVVRFYCPRGEEYGKITHVSNKMTVRAKGAIGRRSCPRTP
;
A
#
# COMPACT_ATOMS: atom_id res chain seq x y z
N MET A 1 19.47 -8.39 -48.35
CA MET A 1 18.95 -7.42 -47.35
C MET A 1 18.30 -8.17 -46.19
N LYS A 2 19.05 -8.61 -45.18
CA LYS A 2 18.51 -9.26 -43.96
C LYS A 2 19.45 -9.07 -42.78
N PHE A 3 19.61 -7.85 -42.29
CA PHE A 3 20.36 -7.57 -41.04
C PHE A 3 19.89 -6.25 -40.45
N LEU A 4 18.62 -6.15 -40.00
CA LEU A 4 18.20 -4.98 -39.21
C LEU A 4 16.86 -5.19 -38.46
N LEU A 5 16.69 -6.30 -37.72
CA LEU A 5 15.47 -6.48 -36.93
C LEU A 5 15.69 -7.23 -35.61
N LEU A 6 16.75 -6.87 -34.85
CA LEU A 6 17.06 -7.52 -33.56
C LEU A 6 17.33 -6.55 -32.40
N LEU A 7 17.05 -5.24 -32.55
CA LEU A 7 17.34 -4.22 -31.53
C LEU A 7 16.10 -3.68 -30.77
N LEU A 8 14.92 -4.25 -30.96
CA LEU A 8 13.66 -3.77 -30.34
C LEU A 8 13.12 -4.66 -29.21
N LEU A 9 13.99 -5.44 -28.56
CA LEU A 9 13.65 -6.13 -27.32
C LEU A 9 14.33 -5.40 -26.15
N SER A 10 13.93 -4.16 -25.91
CA SER A 10 14.13 -3.55 -24.59
C SER A 10 13.28 -4.35 -23.61
N PRO A 11 13.86 -5.04 -22.61
CA PRO A 11 13.05 -5.63 -21.56
C PRO A 11 12.45 -4.46 -20.76
N LEU A 12 11.18 -4.15 -21.06
CA LEU A 12 10.33 -3.32 -20.21
C LEU A 12 10.29 -3.95 -18.81
N ARG A 13 11.21 -3.53 -17.94
CA ARG A 13 11.21 -3.90 -16.52
C ARG A 13 10.13 -3.09 -15.80
N LEU A 14 8.86 -3.39 -16.08
CA LEU A 14 7.74 -2.93 -15.26
C LEU A 14 7.61 -3.84 -14.03
N PHE A 15 8.52 -3.68 -13.07
CA PHE A 15 8.36 -4.23 -11.74
C PHE A 15 8.10 -3.09 -10.76
N ALA A 16 6.98 -2.38 -10.94
CA ALA A 16 6.51 -1.47 -9.91
C ALA A 16 6.05 -2.29 -8.69
N VAL A 17 6.58 -1.99 -7.52
CA VAL A 17 5.95 -2.41 -6.26
C VAL A 17 4.57 -1.78 -6.25
N THR A 18 3.53 -2.56 -5.96
CA THR A 18 2.16 -2.05 -5.84
C THR A 18 1.51 -2.62 -4.60
N ILE A 19 0.90 -1.79 -3.76
CA ILE A 19 0.12 -2.26 -2.61
C ILE A 19 -1.26 -1.63 -2.71
N THR A 20 -2.29 -2.46 -2.77
CA THR A 20 -3.68 -2.00 -2.81
C THR A 20 -4.28 -2.11 -1.42
N VAL A 21 -4.80 -1.00 -0.91
CA VAL A 21 -5.42 -0.90 0.41
C VAL A 21 -6.91 -0.69 0.23
N ILE A 22 -7.72 -1.58 0.81
CA ILE A 22 -9.19 -1.52 0.78
C ILE A 22 -9.71 -1.24 2.18
N ASN A 23 -10.57 -0.24 2.32
CA ASN A 23 -11.34 -0.01 3.54
C ASN A 23 -12.73 -0.65 3.43
N ASP A 24 -12.84 -1.91 3.83
CA ASP A 24 -14.09 -2.65 3.91
C ASP A 24 -14.80 -2.52 5.28
N SER A 25 -14.39 -1.55 6.09
CA SER A 25 -15.04 -1.16 7.34
C SER A 25 -16.14 -0.10 7.11
N GLU A 26 -16.89 0.21 8.16
CA GLU A 26 -17.89 1.28 8.19
C GLU A 26 -17.29 2.66 8.56
N TYR A 27 -16.00 2.73 8.92
CA TYR A 27 -15.35 3.95 9.39
C TYR A 27 -14.57 4.62 8.27
N ASN A 28 -14.47 5.95 8.30
CA ASN A 28 -13.40 6.65 7.57
C ASN A 28 -12.07 6.29 8.23
N LEU A 29 -11.12 5.77 7.44
CA LEU A 29 -9.82 5.34 7.95
C LEU A 29 -8.69 6.07 7.22
N GLU A 30 -7.66 6.44 7.96
CA GLU A 30 -6.38 6.83 7.40
C GLU A 30 -5.48 5.59 7.35
N ALA A 31 -5.04 5.17 6.16
CA ALA A 31 -4.09 4.08 5.98
C ALA A 31 -2.70 4.62 5.73
N ARG A 32 -1.71 4.18 6.51
CA ARG A 32 -0.29 4.49 6.32
C ARG A 32 0.46 3.23 5.94
N ILE A 33 1.28 3.32 4.90
CA ILE A 33 2.19 2.25 4.48
C ILE A 33 3.58 2.60 5.00
N TYR A 34 4.20 1.66 5.70
CA TYR A 34 5.54 1.77 6.26
C TYR A 34 6.49 0.82 5.54
N ASP A 35 7.69 1.31 5.26
CA ASP A 35 8.80 0.50 4.77
C ASP A 35 9.40 -0.41 5.89
N PRO A 36 10.35 -1.30 5.56
CA PRO A 36 11.04 -2.12 6.57
C PRO A 36 11.88 -1.31 7.58
N LYS A 37 12.25 -0.07 7.25
CA LYS A 37 12.97 0.84 8.16
C LYS A 37 12.02 1.49 9.17
N GLY A 38 10.71 1.40 8.95
CA GLY A 38 9.67 1.99 9.78
C GLY A 38 9.26 3.40 9.35
N GLU A 39 9.70 3.86 8.18
CA GLU A 39 9.36 5.16 7.61
C GLU A 39 8.06 5.09 6.82
N VAL A 40 7.26 6.17 6.86
CA VAL A 40 6.01 6.24 6.11
C VAL A 40 6.31 6.51 4.64
N VAL A 41 5.99 5.56 3.76
CA VAL A 41 6.15 5.74 2.30
C VAL A 41 4.94 6.43 1.68
N THR A 42 3.75 6.23 2.24
CA THR A 42 2.55 6.92 1.79
C THR A 42 1.43 6.88 2.84
N THR A 43 0.47 7.80 2.67
CA THR A 43 -0.74 7.91 3.52
C THR A 43 -1.97 8.13 2.65
N PHE A 44 -3.05 7.41 2.94
CA PHE A 44 -4.34 7.52 2.26
C PHE A 44 -5.45 7.81 3.25
N ASN A 45 -6.33 8.75 2.94
CA ASN A 45 -7.63 8.85 3.60
C ASN A 45 -8.64 8.05 2.79
N ILE A 46 -9.09 6.92 3.32
CA ILE A 46 -9.92 5.95 2.60
C ILE A 46 -11.34 5.97 3.18
N PRO A 47 -12.35 6.41 2.40
CA PRO A 47 -13.75 6.34 2.81
C PRO A 47 -14.19 4.90 3.16
N PRO A 48 -15.27 4.71 3.93
CA PRO A 48 -15.79 3.39 4.28
C PRO A 48 -16.37 2.65 3.06
N ASN A 49 -16.86 1.43 3.29
CA ASN A 49 -17.70 0.67 2.34
C ASN A 49 -17.01 0.16 1.07
N GLY A 50 -15.74 -0.24 1.19
CA GLY A 50 -15.01 -0.95 0.14
C GLY A 50 -14.22 -0.05 -0.81
N HIS A 51 -14.10 1.24 -0.52
CA HIS A 51 -13.19 2.12 -1.26
C HIS A 51 -11.74 1.63 -1.13
N TYR A 52 -10.95 1.89 -2.17
CA TYR A 52 -9.57 1.43 -2.24
C TYR A 52 -8.64 2.44 -2.88
N TYR A 53 -7.36 2.36 -2.52
CA TYR A 53 -6.26 3.11 -3.10
C TYR A 53 -5.09 2.18 -3.34
N SER A 54 -4.30 2.46 -4.37
CA SER A 54 -3.10 1.70 -4.67
C SER A 54 -1.90 2.62 -4.59
N TRP A 55 -0.91 2.23 -3.80
CA TRP A 55 0.42 2.82 -3.84
C TRP A 55 1.24 2.08 -4.88
N ALA A 56 2.00 2.82 -5.69
CA ALA A 56 3.00 2.26 -6.57
C ALA A 56 4.33 3.00 -6.39
N ASP A 57 5.41 2.25 -6.24
CA ASP A 57 6.78 2.81 -6.19
C ASP A 57 7.27 3.11 -7.60
N SER A 58 6.64 4.07 -8.29
CA SER A 58 6.89 4.32 -9.72
C SER A 58 7.80 5.51 -10.00
N PHE A 59 8.40 6.12 -8.98
CA PHE A 59 9.11 7.41 -9.12
C PHE A 59 10.41 7.57 -8.32
N GLN A 60 10.82 6.60 -7.49
CA GLN A 60 12.18 6.65 -6.93
C GLN A 60 13.17 6.20 -8.02
N GLU A 61 14.22 7.01 -8.23
CA GLU A 61 15.31 6.65 -9.12
C GLU A 61 15.79 5.23 -8.82
N ALA A 62 16.23 4.51 -9.87
CA ALA A 62 16.38 3.05 -9.87
C ALA A 62 17.32 2.44 -8.80
N SER A 63 17.93 3.24 -7.90
CA SER A 63 18.80 2.78 -6.83
C SER A 63 18.09 2.43 -5.52
N ASP A 64 16.90 2.97 -5.23
CA ASP A 64 16.35 2.98 -3.86
C ASP A 64 15.00 2.23 -3.73
N TRP A 65 14.77 1.21 -4.57
CA TRP A 65 13.60 0.35 -4.44
C TRP A 65 13.52 -0.23 -3.02
N THR A 66 12.44 0.09 -2.33
CA THR A 66 12.20 -0.49 -1.02
C THR A 66 11.69 -1.90 -1.20
N GLU A 67 12.54 -2.89 -0.96
CA GLU A 67 12.11 -4.28 -0.90
C GLU A 67 11.31 -4.51 0.38
N GLY A 68 10.12 -5.13 0.28
CA GLY A 68 9.31 -5.45 1.45
C GLY A 68 10.01 -6.41 2.42
N PRO A 69 9.35 -6.80 3.52
CA PRO A 69 7.93 -6.63 3.79
C PRO A 69 7.57 -5.22 4.29
N PHE A 70 6.41 -4.73 3.83
CA PHE A 70 5.80 -3.50 4.32
C PHE A 70 4.86 -3.77 5.51
N VAL A 71 4.50 -2.69 6.20
CA VAL A 71 3.43 -2.70 7.21
C VAL A 71 2.36 -1.69 6.79
N VAL A 72 1.10 -2.09 6.80
CA VAL A 72 -0.03 -1.18 6.59
C VAL A 72 -0.76 -0.99 7.92
N ARG A 73 -0.83 0.24 8.42
CA ARG A 73 -1.59 0.59 9.63
C ARG A 73 -2.79 1.45 9.25
N PHE A 74 -3.92 1.15 9.87
CA PHE A 74 -5.15 1.91 9.74
C PHE A 74 -5.38 2.70 11.02
N TYR A 75 -5.74 3.97 10.88
CA TYR A 75 -6.03 4.89 11.96
C TYR A 75 -7.45 5.43 11.81
N CYS A 76 -8.09 5.63 12.96
CA CYS A 76 -9.35 6.35 13.06
C CYS A 76 -9.14 7.85 12.84
N PRO A 77 -10.21 8.63 12.57
CA PRO A 77 -10.08 10.06 12.30
C PRO A 77 -9.43 10.89 13.43
N ARG A 78 -9.44 10.38 14.68
CA ARG A 78 -8.81 11.02 15.84
C ARG A 78 -7.38 10.52 16.11
N GLY A 79 -6.86 9.64 15.26
CA GLY A 79 -5.49 9.15 15.31
C GLY A 79 -5.29 7.85 16.09
N GLU A 80 -6.33 7.25 16.68
CA GLU A 80 -6.20 5.93 17.31
C GLU A 80 -6.01 4.83 16.27
N GLU A 81 -5.16 3.85 16.56
CA GLU A 81 -4.94 2.73 15.65
C GLU A 81 -6.19 1.82 15.62
N TYR A 82 -6.80 1.71 14.44
CA TYR A 82 -7.86 0.76 14.15
C TYR A 82 -7.28 -0.66 14.07
N GLY A 83 -6.14 -0.82 13.40
CA GLY A 83 -5.39 -2.07 13.33
C GLY A 83 -4.27 -2.03 12.30
N LYS A 84 -3.49 -3.10 12.23
CA LYS A 84 -2.36 -3.21 11.30
C LYS A 84 -2.27 -4.57 10.62
N ILE A 85 -1.64 -4.57 9.46
CA ILE A 85 -1.25 -5.76 8.71
C ILE A 85 0.25 -5.69 8.51
N THR A 86 0.95 -6.71 9.01
CA THR A 86 2.40 -6.86 8.86
C THR A 86 2.73 -7.82 7.72
N HIS A 87 3.99 -7.86 7.29
CA HIS A 87 4.45 -8.80 6.26
C HIS A 87 3.74 -8.61 4.91
N VAL A 88 3.40 -7.36 4.58
CA VAL A 88 2.73 -7.02 3.31
C VAL A 88 3.75 -7.11 2.18
N SER A 89 3.56 -8.06 1.28
CA SER A 89 4.45 -8.25 0.13
C SER A 89 4.12 -7.29 -1.02
N ASN A 90 5.04 -7.18 -1.96
CA ASN A 90 4.81 -6.51 -3.23
C ASN A 90 3.58 -7.11 -3.93
N LYS A 91 2.76 -6.26 -4.55
CA LYS A 91 1.54 -6.64 -5.30
C LYS A 91 0.40 -7.17 -4.42
N MET A 92 0.50 -7.03 -3.10
CA MET A 92 -0.54 -7.50 -2.18
C MET A 92 -1.72 -6.51 -2.11
N THR A 93 -2.92 -7.08 -2.01
CA THR A 93 -4.12 -6.35 -1.62
C THR A 93 -4.42 -6.61 -0.15
N VAL A 94 -4.55 -5.55 0.63
CA VAL A 94 -4.84 -5.61 2.06
C VAL A 94 -6.20 -4.98 2.36
N ARG A 95 -6.90 -5.53 3.35
CA ARG A 95 -8.26 -5.12 3.73
C ARG A 95 -8.29 -4.69 5.19
N ALA A 96 -8.95 -3.58 5.50
CA ALA A 96 -9.07 -3.06 6.87
C ALA A 96 -9.62 -4.12 7.85
N LYS A 97 -10.69 -4.85 7.51
CA LYS A 97 -11.25 -5.91 8.37
C LYS A 97 -10.29 -7.08 8.63
N GLY A 98 -9.31 -7.30 7.75
CA GLY A 98 -8.25 -8.29 7.93
C GLY A 98 -7.12 -7.85 8.86
N ALA A 99 -7.13 -6.60 9.33
CA ALA A 99 -6.09 -6.07 10.20
C ALA A 99 -6.19 -6.61 11.64
N ILE A 100 -5.05 -6.78 12.29
CA ILE A 100 -4.96 -7.13 13.71
C ILE A 100 -5.03 -5.84 14.52
N GLY A 101 -5.95 -5.76 15.48
CA GLY A 101 -6.12 -4.57 16.32
C GLY A 101 -7.54 -4.45 16.87
N ARG A 102 -7.92 -3.22 17.23
CA ARG A 102 -9.26 -2.89 17.77
C ARG A 102 -10.38 -3.19 16.77
N ARG A 103 -10.12 -2.93 15.48
CA ARG A 103 -11.07 -3.06 14.36
C ARG A 103 -12.38 -2.29 14.58
N SER A 104 -12.28 -1.19 15.33
CA SER A 104 -13.39 -0.28 15.62
C SER A 104 -12.82 1.09 15.96
N CYS A 105 -13.50 2.14 15.55
CA CYS A 105 -13.18 3.49 16.02
C CYS A 105 -14.03 3.85 17.24
N PRO A 106 -13.45 4.55 18.24
CA PRO A 106 -14.24 5.08 19.35
C PRO A 106 -15.39 5.93 18.81
N ARG A 107 -16.59 5.71 19.33
CA ARG A 107 -17.73 6.58 19.00
C ARG A 107 -17.38 8.00 19.45
N THR A 108 -17.56 8.95 18.55
CA THR A 108 -17.56 10.37 18.91
C THR A 108 -18.72 10.58 19.90
N PRO A 109 -18.48 11.20 21.07
CA PRO A 109 -19.56 11.63 21.94
C PRO A 109 -20.45 12.68 21.24
#